data_AF-A0A0K1EFU0-F1
#
_entry.id   AF-A0A0K1EFU0-F1
#
_cell.length_a   1.000
_cell.length_b   1.000
_cell.length_c   1.000
_cell.angle_alpha   90.00
_cell.angle_beta   90.00
_cell.angle_gamma   90.00
#
_symmetry.space_group_name_H-M   'P 1'
#
loop_
_entity.id
_entity.type
_entity.pdbx_description
1 polymer ?
#
loop_
_entity_poly.entity_id
_entity_poly.type
_entity_poly.pdbx_seq_one_letter_code
_entity_poly.pdbx_strand_id
1 'polypeptide(L)'
;MKGEHTLRPSSADERDLSADERERIERDGGFEEAFGSDEAPTEEELREAQALADALERGDDPLARALRVASTPRALGSEDHEVLLARALGDEEAPALDAERRAAEALRDWLEAPREQPEASFEGEAALVGALRAANRPAPLLELRNEALIARALGRHRRATPRRVIPVTMAALSSLAAAAAAVALLLVQQADAPSASAPLSSAAIPVELIPSRSTAELFDPASPFPREGGETARIDRIATARAADLRSNRYAAWGVR
;
A
#
# COMPACT_ATOMS: atom_id res chain seq x y z
N MET A 1 -22.60 -16.42 46.51
CA MET A 1 -22.57 -15.04 47.01
C MET A 1 -21.96 -14.17 45.92
N LYS A 2 -22.78 -13.42 45.18
CA LYS A 2 -22.36 -12.53 44.08
C LYS A 2 -22.07 -11.15 44.70
N GLY A 3 -20.83 -10.69 44.60
CA GLY A 3 -20.43 -9.36 45.07
C GLY A 3 -20.71 -8.31 43.99
N GLU A 4 -21.67 -7.43 44.26
CA GLU A 4 -21.91 -6.23 43.47
C GLU A 4 -20.79 -5.21 43.75
N HIS A 5 -19.80 -5.14 42.87
CA HIS A 5 -18.82 -4.05 42.87
C HIS A 5 -19.47 -2.80 42.26
N THR A 6 -20.09 -2.00 43.11
CA THR A 6 -20.47 -0.62 42.77
C THR A 6 -19.20 0.24 42.74
N LEU A 7 -18.72 0.52 41.52
CA LEU A 7 -17.71 1.54 41.27
C LEU A 7 -18.28 2.90 41.67
N ARG A 8 -17.92 3.38 42.87
CA ARG A 8 -18.14 4.78 43.25
C ARG A 8 -17.22 5.65 42.38
N PRO A 9 -17.73 6.67 41.68
CA PRO A 9 -16.89 7.62 40.98
C PRO A 9 -15.97 8.31 42.00
N SER A 10 -14.67 8.26 41.72
CA SER A 10 -13.62 8.90 42.51
C SER A 10 -13.84 10.40 42.51
N SER A 11 -14.25 10.96 43.65
CA SER A 11 -14.50 12.39 43.88
C SER A 11 -13.21 13.21 44.01
N ALA A 12 -12.18 12.88 43.24
CA ALA A 12 -10.83 13.39 43.44
C ALA A 12 -10.26 13.89 42.10
N ASP A 13 -10.81 14.99 41.59
CA ASP A 13 -10.03 16.01 40.87
C ASP A 13 -10.88 17.25 40.57
N GLU A 14 -11.63 17.76 41.56
CA GLU A 14 -12.08 19.16 41.53
C GLU A 14 -10.88 20.06 41.83
N ARG A 15 -9.93 20.12 40.91
CA ARG A 15 -8.94 21.20 40.92
C ARG A 15 -9.73 22.47 40.66
N ASP A 16 -9.68 23.40 41.60
CA ASP A 16 -10.18 24.76 41.44
C ASP A 16 -9.49 25.38 40.23
N LEU A 17 -10.09 25.21 39.06
CA LEU A 17 -9.72 25.91 37.84
C LEU A 17 -9.78 27.39 38.17
N SER A 18 -8.65 28.06 38.00
CA SER A 18 -8.55 29.51 38.22
C SER A 18 -9.60 30.23 37.35
N ALA A 19 -10.06 31.39 37.82
CA ALA A 19 -11.05 32.18 37.08
C ALA A 19 -10.62 32.43 35.62
N ASP A 20 -9.32 32.62 35.38
CA ASP A 20 -8.72 32.80 34.06
C ASP A 20 -8.80 31.54 33.17
N GLU A 21 -8.70 30.33 33.75
CA GLU A 21 -8.87 29.07 32.99
C GLU A 21 -10.33 28.82 32.63
N ARG A 22 -11.27 29.18 33.51
CA ARG A 22 -12.71 29.10 33.20
C ARG A 22 -13.08 30.08 32.09
N GLU A 23 -12.56 31.31 32.13
CA GLU A 23 -12.78 32.30 31.08
C GLU A 23 -12.14 31.86 29.75
N ARG A 24 -10.98 31.19 29.78
CA ARG A 24 -10.39 30.58 28.57
C ARG A 24 -11.24 29.47 27.98
N ILE A 25 -11.77 28.58 28.80
CA ILE A 25 -12.61 27.46 28.34
C ILE A 25 -13.94 27.97 27.80
N GLU A 26 -14.56 28.99 28.42
CA GLU A 26 -15.77 29.63 27.88
C GLU A 26 -15.50 30.37 26.56
N ARG A 27 -14.31 30.97 26.41
CA ARG A 27 -13.94 31.71 25.21
C ARG A 27 -13.48 30.81 24.05
N ASP A 28 -12.85 29.68 24.35
CA ASP A 28 -12.52 28.61 23.39
C ASP A 28 -13.66 27.58 23.25
N GLY A 29 -14.77 27.75 23.98
CA GLY A 29 -16.01 26.97 23.88
C GLY A 29 -16.75 27.12 22.54
N GLY A 30 -16.13 27.72 21.52
CA GLY A 30 -16.57 27.73 20.13
C GLY A 30 -16.49 26.37 19.43
N PHE A 31 -16.67 25.27 20.17
CA PHE A 31 -16.83 23.93 19.61
C PHE A 31 -18.30 23.59 19.29
N GLU A 32 -19.26 24.39 19.78
CA GLU A 32 -20.69 24.19 19.47
C GLU A 32 -21.06 24.57 18.03
N GLU A 33 -20.30 25.43 17.33
CA GLU A 33 -20.62 25.81 15.95
C GLU A 33 -20.20 24.76 14.89
N ALA A 34 -19.40 23.74 15.27
CA ALA A 34 -18.90 22.73 14.33
C ALA A 34 -19.79 21.48 14.23
N PHE A 35 -20.70 21.28 15.20
CA PHE A 35 -21.76 20.29 15.09
C PHE A 35 -22.94 21.02 14.48
N GLY A 36 -23.26 20.69 13.22
CA GLY A 36 -24.21 21.41 12.38
C GLY A 36 -25.45 21.88 13.15
N SER A 37 -25.88 23.10 12.85
CA SER A 37 -27.09 23.73 13.37
C SER A 37 -28.18 22.68 13.61
N ASP A 38 -28.81 22.74 14.78
CA ASP A 38 -29.93 21.89 15.24
C ASP A 38 -31.22 22.09 14.39
N GLU A 39 -31.06 22.52 13.15
CA GLU A 39 -32.08 22.65 12.14
C GLU A 39 -32.50 21.25 11.69
N ALA A 40 -33.80 20.99 11.74
CA ALA A 40 -34.33 19.72 11.30
C ALA A 40 -33.94 19.50 9.82
N PRO A 41 -33.53 18.28 9.43
CA PRO A 41 -33.12 17.99 8.07
C PRO A 41 -34.24 18.35 7.09
N THR A 42 -33.84 18.99 6.00
CA THR A 42 -34.77 19.44 4.95
C THR A 42 -35.38 18.24 4.21
N GLU A 43 -36.53 18.44 3.56
CA GLU A 43 -37.16 17.39 2.75
C GLU A 43 -36.27 16.89 1.60
N GLU A 44 -35.39 17.74 1.08
CA GLU A 44 -34.43 17.38 0.04
C GLU A 44 -33.33 16.46 0.59
N GLU A 45 -32.74 16.80 1.73
CA GLU A 45 -31.75 15.96 2.41
C GLU A 45 -32.34 14.60 2.81
N LEU A 46 -33.58 14.56 3.29
CA LEU A 46 -34.27 13.30 3.60
C LEU A 46 -34.45 12.44 2.34
N ARG A 47 -34.76 13.06 1.20
CA ARG A 47 -34.90 12.36 -0.09
C ARG A 47 -33.57 11.81 -0.59
N GLU A 48 -32.50 12.60 -0.49
CA GLU A 48 -31.14 12.18 -0.88
C GLU A 48 -30.61 11.07 0.04
N ALA A 49 -30.83 11.19 1.36
CA ALA A 49 -30.49 10.16 2.33
C ALA A 49 -31.24 8.85 2.05
N GLN A 50 -32.53 8.93 1.68
CA GLN A 50 -33.31 7.76 1.27
C GLN A 50 -32.78 7.15 -0.03
N ALA A 51 -32.48 7.96 -1.04
CA ALA A 51 -31.91 7.48 -2.30
C ALA A 51 -30.54 6.81 -2.10
N LEU A 52 -29.71 7.38 -1.21
CA LEU A 52 -28.45 6.78 -0.79
C LEU A 52 -28.71 5.46 -0.05
N ALA A 53 -29.65 5.41 0.90
CA ALA A 53 -30.01 4.18 1.61
C ALA A 53 -30.47 3.07 0.64
N ASP A 54 -31.28 3.40 -0.35
CA ASP A 54 -31.76 2.45 -1.37
C ASP A 54 -30.61 1.98 -2.28
N ALA A 55 -29.67 2.86 -2.65
CA ALA A 55 -28.46 2.48 -3.37
C ALA A 55 -27.54 1.61 -2.51
N LEU A 56 -27.44 1.96 -1.21
CA LEU A 56 -26.72 1.19 -0.21
C LEU A 56 -27.31 -0.20 -0.09
N GLU A 57 -28.63 -0.36 -0.12
CA GLU A 57 -29.40 -1.62 0.01
C GLU A 57 -29.35 -2.49 -1.25
N ARG A 58 -29.29 -1.90 -2.44
CA ARG A 58 -29.08 -2.66 -3.69
C ARG A 58 -27.65 -3.20 -3.81
N GLY A 59 -26.67 -2.49 -3.25
CA GLY A 59 -25.26 -2.92 -3.29
C GLY A 59 -24.59 -2.73 -4.66
N ASP A 60 -25.17 -1.87 -5.50
CA ASP A 60 -24.66 -1.55 -6.85
C ASP A 60 -23.39 -0.68 -6.80
N ASP A 61 -23.11 -0.05 -5.64
CA ASP A 61 -21.98 0.84 -5.44
C ASP A 61 -20.86 0.18 -4.58
N PRO A 62 -19.58 0.25 -4.99
CA PRO A 62 -18.47 -0.29 -4.20
C PRO A 62 -18.33 0.31 -2.79
N LEU A 63 -18.54 1.62 -2.65
CA LEU A 63 -18.56 2.33 -1.37
C LEU A 63 -19.75 1.87 -0.54
N ALA A 64 -20.91 1.65 -1.16
CA ALA A 64 -22.08 1.12 -0.47
C ALA A 64 -21.81 -0.25 0.18
N ARG A 65 -21.20 -1.13 -0.59
CA ARG A 65 -20.79 -2.45 -0.10
C ARG A 65 -19.80 -2.33 1.05
N ALA A 66 -18.81 -1.43 0.95
CA ALA A 66 -17.84 -1.20 2.01
C ALA A 66 -18.50 -0.66 3.29
N LEU A 67 -19.40 0.33 3.17
CA LEU A 67 -20.14 0.89 4.30
C LEU A 67 -21.04 -0.15 4.97
N ARG A 68 -21.69 -1.03 4.19
CA ARG A 68 -22.49 -2.13 4.74
C ARG A 68 -21.62 -3.13 5.52
N VAL A 69 -20.47 -3.50 4.98
CA VAL A 69 -19.51 -4.37 5.67
C VAL A 69 -19.01 -3.72 6.96
N ALA A 70 -18.77 -2.41 6.94
CA ALA A 70 -18.34 -1.66 8.11
C ALA A 70 -19.44 -1.48 9.17
N SER A 71 -20.69 -1.26 8.76
CA SER A 71 -21.82 -1.05 9.67
C SER A 71 -22.35 -2.35 10.27
N THR A 72 -22.15 -3.48 9.59
CA THR A 72 -22.54 -4.81 10.07
C THR A 72 -21.34 -5.75 10.09
N PRO A 73 -20.35 -5.49 10.97
CA PRO A 73 -19.18 -6.35 11.05
C PRO A 73 -19.63 -7.75 11.44
N ARG A 74 -19.25 -8.75 10.63
CA ARG A 74 -19.52 -10.14 10.95
C ARG A 74 -18.73 -10.52 12.19
N ALA A 75 -19.39 -11.13 13.17
CA ALA A 75 -18.69 -11.70 14.32
C ALA A 75 -17.62 -12.69 13.84
N LEU A 76 -16.38 -12.49 14.30
CA LEU A 76 -15.29 -13.42 14.07
C LEU A 76 -15.56 -14.70 14.87
N GLY A 77 -15.22 -15.86 14.29
CA GLY A 77 -15.22 -17.11 15.05
C GLY A 77 -14.23 -17.00 16.21
N SER A 78 -14.49 -17.71 17.31
CA SER A 78 -13.60 -17.68 18.48
C SER A 78 -12.18 -18.11 18.14
N GLU A 79 -12.01 -19.10 17.25
CA GLU A 79 -10.70 -19.55 16.80
C GLU A 79 -9.95 -18.48 16.01
N ASP A 80 -10.59 -17.84 15.03
CA ASP A 80 -9.99 -16.73 14.28
C ASP A 80 -9.64 -15.54 15.19
N HIS A 81 -10.47 -15.27 16.21
CA HIS A 81 -10.22 -14.21 17.18
C HIS A 81 -8.95 -14.48 18.00
N GLU A 82 -8.77 -15.69 18.51
CA GLU A 82 -7.57 -16.08 19.27
C GLU A 82 -6.30 -16.01 18.40
N VAL A 83 -6.39 -16.43 17.13
CA VAL A 83 -5.27 -16.31 16.17
C VAL A 83 -4.88 -14.84 15.94
N LEU A 84 -5.86 -13.95 15.78
CA LEU A 84 -5.60 -12.52 15.62
C LEU A 84 -4.98 -11.92 16.88
N LEU A 85 -5.45 -12.31 18.07
CA LEU A 85 -4.87 -11.88 19.33
C LEU A 85 -3.43 -12.37 19.48
N ALA A 86 -3.15 -13.64 19.17
CA ALA A 86 -1.80 -14.19 19.21
C ALA A 86 -0.84 -13.40 18.31
N ARG A 87 -1.23 -13.14 17.05
CA ARG A 87 -0.43 -12.30 16.12
C ARG A 87 -0.24 -10.87 16.64
N ALA A 88 -1.28 -10.25 17.19
CA ALA A 88 -1.20 -8.91 17.75
C ALA A 88 -0.26 -8.83 18.95
N LEU A 89 -0.13 -9.93 19.70
CA LEU A 89 0.82 -10.09 20.81
C LEU A 89 2.23 -10.49 20.34
N GLY A 90 2.47 -10.58 19.03
CA GLY A 90 3.78 -10.84 18.44
C GLY A 90 4.09 -12.32 18.18
N ASP A 91 3.10 -13.20 18.24
CA ASP A 91 3.27 -14.58 17.80
C ASP A 91 3.23 -14.66 16.26
N GLU A 92 4.40 -14.63 15.64
CA GLU A 92 4.57 -14.79 14.19
C GLU A 92 4.30 -16.22 13.70
N GLU A 93 4.26 -17.20 14.60
CA GLU A 93 3.98 -18.61 14.27
C GLU A 93 2.49 -18.97 14.37
N ALA A 94 1.64 -18.02 14.77
CA ALA A 94 0.21 -18.21 14.83
C ALA A 94 -0.35 -18.68 13.47
N PRO A 95 -1.26 -19.67 13.44
CA PRO A 95 -1.69 -20.30 12.20
C PRO A 95 -2.41 -19.32 11.25
N ALA A 96 -2.57 -19.72 9.99
CA ALA A 96 -3.37 -18.96 9.02
C ALA A 96 -4.85 -18.95 9.39
N LEU A 97 -5.51 -17.79 9.29
CA LEU A 97 -6.96 -17.69 9.51
C LEU A 97 -7.73 -18.52 8.48
N ASP A 98 -8.96 -18.92 8.83
CA ASP A 98 -9.83 -19.66 7.91
C ASP A 98 -10.13 -18.88 6.62
N ALA A 99 -10.28 -17.56 6.75
CA ALA A 99 -10.45 -16.67 5.61
C ALA A 99 -9.21 -16.62 4.72
N GLU A 100 -8.00 -16.60 5.31
CA GLU A 100 -6.74 -16.59 4.57
C GLU A 100 -6.53 -17.90 3.81
N ARG A 101 -6.82 -19.04 4.46
CA ARG A 101 -6.69 -20.36 3.81
C ARG A 101 -7.63 -20.47 2.61
N ARG A 102 -8.90 -20.07 2.76
CA ARG A 102 -9.87 -20.05 1.65
C ARG A 102 -9.45 -19.11 0.53
N ALA A 103 -8.92 -17.92 0.85
CA ALA A 103 -8.43 -16.99 -0.16
C ALA A 103 -7.21 -17.54 -0.91
N ALA A 104 -6.28 -18.19 -0.20
CA ALA A 104 -5.11 -18.83 -0.79
C ALA A 104 -5.48 -20.02 -1.69
N GLU A 105 -6.47 -20.82 -1.29
CA GLU A 105 -7.04 -21.91 -2.10
C GLU A 105 -7.70 -21.36 -3.37
N ALA A 106 -8.56 -20.34 -3.24
CA ALA A 106 -9.20 -19.70 -4.38
C ALA A 106 -8.17 -19.11 -5.37
N LEU A 107 -7.10 -18.50 -4.86
CA LEU A 107 -6.00 -18.01 -5.69
C LEU A 107 -5.27 -19.16 -6.39
N ARG A 108 -5.02 -20.28 -5.71
CA ARG A 108 -4.39 -21.47 -6.31
C ARG A 108 -5.25 -22.01 -7.44
N ASP A 109 -6.55 -22.20 -7.20
CA ASP A 109 -7.50 -22.69 -8.20
C ASP A 109 -7.52 -21.78 -9.44
N TRP A 110 -7.47 -20.46 -9.23
CA TRP A 110 -7.46 -19.50 -10.33
C TRP A 110 -6.12 -19.44 -11.09
N LEU A 111 -5.01 -19.68 -10.42
CA LEU A 111 -3.69 -19.83 -11.07
C LEU A 111 -3.61 -21.12 -11.89
N GLU A 112 -4.29 -22.18 -11.46
CA GLU A 112 -4.33 -23.48 -12.15
C GLU A 112 -5.27 -23.49 -13.36
N ALA A 113 -6.48 -22.92 -13.23
CA ALA A 113 -7.51 -22.89 -14.26
C ALA A 113 -7.99 -21.44 -14.48
N PRO A 114 -7.37 -20.70 -15.43
CA PRO A 114 -7.77 -19.33 -15.73
C PRO A 114 -9.22 -19.30 -16.23
N ARG A 115 -10.09 -18.60 -15.51
CA ARG A 115 -11.43 -18.27 -16.00
C ARG A 115 -11.34 -17.07 -16.94
N GLU A 116 -12.15 -17.06 -17.99
CA GLU A 116 -12.22 -15.94 -18.96
C GLU A 116 -12.68 -14.64 -18.30
N GLN A 117 -13.44 -14.74 -17.21
CA GLN A 117 -13.84 -13.60 -16.38
C GLN A 117 -13.24 -13.79 -14.98
N PRO A 118 -12.33 -12.90 -14.53
CA PRO A 118 -11.89 -12.92 -13.14
C PRO A 118 -13.10 -12.64 -12.24
N GLU A 119 -13.14 -13.28 -11.07
CA GLU A 119 -14.15 -12.92 -10.06
C GLU A 119 -13.98 -11.43 -9.71
N ALA A 120 -15.08 -10.74 -9.41
CA ALA A 120 -15.07 -9.29 -9.12
C ALA A 120 -14.07 -8.89 -8.02
N SER A 121 -13.69 -9.83 -7.14
CA SER A 121 -12.66 -9.66 -6.13
C SER A 121 -11.25 -9.42 -6.68
N PHE A 122 -10.96 -9.82 -7.92
CA PHE A 122 -9.63 -9.73 -8.54
C PHE A 122 -9.58 -8.77 -9.73
N GLU A 123 -10.65 -8.03 -10.01
CA GLU A 123 -10.74 -7.18 -11.21
C GLU A 123 -9.65 -6.08 -11.21
N GLY A 124 -9.35 -5.51 -10.05
CA GLY A 124 -8.22 -4.58 -9.88
C GLY A 124 -6.83 -5.23 -9.85
N GLU A 125 -6.77 -6.55 -9.69
CA GLU A 125 -5.52 -7.32 -9.50
C GLU A 125 -5.17 -8.22 -10.70
N ALA A 126 -5.98 -8.18 -11.77
CA ALA A 126 -5.79 -9.06 -12.93
C ALA A 126 -4.38 -8.95 -13.53
N ALA A 127 -3.81 -7.74 -13.58
CA ALA A 127 -2.44 -7.50 -14.04
C ALA A 127 -1.39 -8.15 -13.10
N LEU A 128 -1.56 -8.00 -11.79
CA LEU A 128 -0.69 -8.61 -10.78
C LEU A 128 -0.70 -10.13 -10.90
N VAL A 129 -1.87 -10.73 -11.04
CA VAL A 129 -1.95 -12.18 -11.11
C VAL A 129 -1.53 -12.72 -12.47
N GLY A 130 -1.71 -11.97 -13.55
CA GLY A 130 -1.06 -12.25 -14.82
C GLY A 130 0.46 -12.33 -14.67
N ALA A 131 1.06 -11.41 -13.91
CA ALA A 131 2.49 -11.42 -13.60
C ALA A 131 2.89 -12.60 -12.70
N LEU A 132 2.14 -12.88 -11.64
CA LEU A 132 2.39 -14.04 -10.76
C LEU A 132 2.29 -15.36 -11.52
N ARG A 133 1.33 -15.48 -12.44
CA ARG A 133 1.20 -16.65 -13.32
C ARG A 133 2.38 -16.77 -14.25
N ALA A 134 2.81 -15.68 -14.88
CA ALA A 134 3.99 -15.68 -15.75
C ALA A 134 5.27 -16.04 -14.98
N ALA A 135 5.38 -15.67 -13.70
CA ALA A 135 6.48 -16.05 -12.83
C ALA A 135 6.41 -17.53 -12.41
N ASN A 136 5.23 -18.02 -12.05
CA ASN A 136 5.03 -19.40 -11.57
C ASN A 136 5.04 -20.44 -12.70
N ARG A 137 4.56 -20.06 -13.89
CA ARG A 137 4.54 -20.88 -15.10
C ARG A 137 5.04 -20.04 -16.27
N PRO A 138 6.36 -19.79 -16.36
CA PRO A 138 6.92 -19.07 -17.49
C PRO A 138 6.54 -19.79 -18.78
N ALA A 139 5.99 -19.04 -19.73
CA ALA A 139 5.66 -19.59 -21.03
C ALA A 139 6.91 -20.25 -21.64
N PRO A 140 6.79 -21.46 -22.22
CA PRO A 140 7.92 -22.08 -22.88
C PRO A 140 8.45 -21.12 -23.94
N LEU A 141 9.73 -20.79 -23.87
CA LEU A 141 10.38 -20.00 -24.90
C LEU A 141 10.29 -20.80 -26.19
N LEU A 142 9.68 -20.23 -27.23
CA LEU A 142 9.73 -20.80 -28.58
C LEU A 142 11.17 -21.19 -28.89
N GLU A 143 11.40 -22.42 -29.37
CA GLU A 143 12.74 -22.98 -29.58
C GLU A 143 13.64 -22.02 -30.37
N LEU A 144 13.12 -21.43 -31.44
CA LEU A 144 13.81 -20.43 -32.27
C LEU A 144 14.26 -19.18 -31.47
N ARG A 145 13.44 -18.74 -30.51
CA ARG A 145 13.79 -17.60 -29.63
C ARG A 145 14.81 -18.01 -28.58
N ASN A 146 14.72 -19.23 -28.07
CA ASN A 146 15.69 -19.80 -27.13
C ASN A 146 17.07 -19.93 -27.79
N GLU A 147 17.14 -20.53 -28.99
CA GLU A 147 18.36 -20.65 -29.78
C GLU A 147 18.97 -19.27 -30.09
N ALA A 148 18.17 -18.27 -30.45
CA ALA A 148 18.65 -16.92 -30.67
C ALA A 148 19.20 -16.26 -29.40
N LEU A 149 18.57 -16.49 -28.23
CA LEU A 149 19.06 -16.01 -26.94
C LEU A 149 20.37 -16.71 -26.53
N ILE A 150 20.46 -18.03 -26.72
CA ILE A 150 21.66 -18.84 -26.48
C ILE A 150 22.79 -18.37 -27.40
N ALA A 151 22.54 -18.24 -28.71
CA ALA A 151 23.52 -17.76 -29.68
C ALA A 151 24.00 -16.34 -29.33
N ARG A 152 23.10 -15.46 -28.86
CA ARG A 152 23.46 -14.11 -28.40
C ARG A 152 24.27 -14.12 -27.10
N ALA A 153 23.95 -14.99 -26.15
CA ALA A 153 24.68 -15.13 -24.89
C ALA A 153 26.09 -15.71 -25.13
N LEU A 154 26.20 -16.79 -25.90
CA LEU A 154 27.47 -17.41 -26.27
C LEU A 154 28.31 -16.51 -27.18
N GLY A 155 27.67 -15.77 -28.10
CA GLY A 155 28.34 -14.80 -28.97
C GLY A 155 28.91 -13.59 -28.21
N ARG A 156 28.31 -13.21 -27.07
CA ARG A 156 28.83 -12.12 -26.21
C ARG A 156 30.12 -12.49 -25.49
N HIS A 157 30.36 -13.77 -25.18
CA HIS A 157 31.63 -14.21 -24.60
C HIS A 157 32.81 -14.19 -25.57
N ARG A 158 32.58 -14.01 -26.88
CA ARG A 158 33.64 -13.93 -27.90
C ARG A 158 34.02 -12.51 -28.34
N ARG A 159 33.39 -11.47 -27.79
CA ARG A 159 33.90 -10.10 -27.98
C ARG A 159 35.07 -9.86 -27.02
N ALA A 160 36.22 -10.42 -27.40
CA ALA A 160 37.53 -9.89 -27.02
C ALA A 160 37.49 -8.37 -27.18
N THR A 161 37.88 -7.65 -26.15
CA THR A 161 37.97 -6.18 -26.11
C THR A 161 38.62 -5.66 -27.40
N PRO A 162 37.90 -4.91 -28.26
CA PRO A 162 38.54 -4.27 -29.38
C PRO A 162 39.46 -3.18 -28.80
N ARG A 163 40.77 -3.38 -29.01
CA ARG A 163 41.80 -2.36 -28.76
C ARG A 163 41.38 -1.11 -29.53
N ARG A 164 41.10 -0.02 -28.81
CA ARG A 164 40.58 1.24 -29.36
C ARG A 164 41.51 1.74 -30.48
N VAL A 165 40.98 1.82 -31.69
CA VAL A 165 41.46 2.74 -32.72
C VAL A 165 40.25 3.60 -33.05
N ILE A 166 40.36 4.90 -32.80
CA ILE A 166 39.29 5.88 -32.99
C ILE A 166 39.34 6.35 -34.45
N PRO A 167 38.28 6.14 -35.27
CA PRO A 167 38.06 6.99 -36.43
C PRO A 167 37.02 8.06 -36.07
N VAL A 168 37.49 9.30 -36.09
CA VAL A 168 36.71 10.54 -36.02
C VAL A 168 36.01 10.72 -37.37
N THR A 169 34.86 10.10 -37.61
CA THR A 169 33.93 10.47 -38.71
C THR A 169 32.65 9.62 -38.66
N MET A 170 31.70 9.91 -37.76
CA MET A 170 30.28 9.51 -37.95
C MET A 170 29.39 10.22 -36.90
N ALA A 171 29.45 11.55 -36.84
CA ALA A 171 28.61 12.36 -35.96
C ALA A 171 27.24 12.74 -36.57
N ALA A 172 26.89 12.24 -37.76
CA ALA A 172 25.74 12.75 -38.53
C ALA A 172 24.51 11.82 -38.58
N LEU A 173 24.61 10.54 -38.17
CA LEU A 173 23.51 9.57 -38.31
C LEU A 173 22.80 9.20 -36.99
N SER A 174 23.31 9.64 -35.84
CA SER A 174 22.78 9.32 -34.51
C SER A 174 21.66 10.26 -34.03
N SER A 175 21.44 11.41 -34.69
CA SER A 175 20.38 12.36 -34.30
C SER A 175 18.98 11.94 -34.75
N LEU A 176 18.84 11.13 -35.81
CA LEU A 176 17.53 10.76 -36.35
C LEU A 176 16.86 9.60 -35.60
N ALA A 177 17.65 8.69 -35.00
CA ALA A 177 17.12 7.57 -34.21
C ALA A 177 16.59 8.00 -32.83
N ALA A 178 17.17 9.06 -32.24
CA ALA A 178 16.73 9.60 -30.96
C ALA A 178 15.34 10.29 -31.05
N ALA A 179 15.02 10.91 -32.18
CA ALA A 179 13.73 11.57 -32.40
C ALA A 179 12.57 10.57 -32.52
N ALA A 180 12.79 9.41 -33.16
CA ALA A 180 11.76 8.39 -33.31
C ALA A 180 11.41 7.69 -31.97
N ALA A 181 12.41 7.49 -31.10
CA ALA A 181 12.20 6.90 -29.77
C ALA A 181 11.42 7.84 -28.83
N ALA A 182 11.61 9.17 -28.96
CA ALA A 182 10.88 10.16 -28.16
C ALA A 182 9.39 10.22 -28.54
N VAL A 183 9.04 10.08 -29.82
CA VAL A 183 7.65 10.09 -30.29
C VAL A 183 6.91 8.81 -29.87
N ALA A 184 7.57 7.66 -29.88
CA ALA A 184 6.97 6.40 -29.44
C ALA A 184 6.63 6.39 -27.93
N LEU A 185 7.47 7.00 -27.09
CA LEU A 185 7.21 7.14 -25.65
C LEU A 185 6.03 8.08 -25.35
N LEU A 186 5.86 9.13 -26.14
CA LEU A 186 4.77 10.09 -25.99
C LEU A 186 3.40 9.49 -26.36
N LEU A 187 3.37 8.59 -27.35
CA LEU A 187 2.13 7.90 -27.76
C LEU A 187 1.73 6.77 -26.79
N VAL A 188 2.70 6.06 -26.20
CA VAL A 188 2.42 5.03 -25.18
C VAL A 188 1.92 5.66 -23.87
N GLN A 189 2.41 6.84 -23.50
CA GLN A 189 1.90 7.56 -22.31
C GLN A 189 0.44 8.03 -22.45
N GLN A 190 -0.10 8.20 -23.65
CA GLN A 190 -1.48 8.61 -23.86
C GLN A 190 -2.48 7.45 -23.86
N ALA A 191 -2.04 6.23 -24.17
CA ALA A 191 -2.91 5.04 -24.18
C ALA A 191 -3.16 4.47 -22.77
N ASP A 192 -2.31 4.81 -21.80
CA ASP A 192 -2.39 4.39 -20.40
C ASP A 192 -2.88 5.50 -19.47
N ALA A 193 -3.58 6.52 -19.97
CA ALA A 193 -4.27 7.46 -19.10
C ALA A 193 -5.46 6.71 -18.44
N PRO A 194 -5.40 6.37 -17.14
CA PRO A 194 -6.57 5.79 -16.47
C PRO A 194 -7.70 6.81 -16.54
N SER A 195 -8.87 6.39 -17.02
CA SER A 195 -10.10 7.15 -16.83
C SER A 195 -10.19 7.51 -15.36
N ALA A 196 -10.10 8.81 -15.09
CA ALA A 196 -10.12 9.37 -13.75
C ALA A 196 -11.49 9.08 -13.11
N SER A 197 -11.57 7.96 -12.39
CA SER A 197 -12.45 7.86 -11.24
C SER A 197 -12.03 8.98 -10.28
N ALA A 198 -12.92 9.94 -10.07
CA ALA A 198 -12.67 11.08 -9.20
C ALA A 198 -12.10 10.60 -7.86
N PRO A 199 -10.90 11.06 -7.45
CA PRO A 199 -10.45 10.81 -6.11
C PRO A 199 -11.42 11.53 -5.18
N LEU A 200 -12.10 10.77 -4.31
CA LEU A 200 -12.75 11.32 -3.13
C LEU A 200 -11.65 12.08 -2.37
N SER A 201 -11.69 13.40 -2.55
CA SER A 201 -10.74 14.36 -2.02
C SER A 201 -10.98 14.47 -0.52
N SER A 202 -10.53 13.47 0.23
CA SER A 202 -10.17 13.69 1.62
C SER A 202 -9.05 14.71 1.56
N ALA A 203 -9.21 15.85 2.23
CA ALA A 203 -8.21 16.90 2.33
C ALA A 203 -6.97 16.34 3.06
N ALA A 204 -6.16 15.58 2.32
CA ALA A 204 -4.95 14.97 2.80
C ALA A 204 -3.97 16.10 3.07
N ILE A 205 -3.77 16.40 4.35
CA ILE A 205 -2.60 17.14 4.81
C ILE A 205 -1.40 16.50 4.11
N PRO A 206 -0.57 17.25 3.38
CA PRO A 206 0.58 16.66 2.68
C PRO A 206 1.48 16.00 3.71
N VAL A 207 1.39 14.67 3.81
CA VAL A 207 2.26 13.88 4.65
C VAL A 207 3.61 13.87 3.96
N GLU A 208 4.56 14.60 4.54
CA GLU A 208 5.95 14.57 4.11
C GLU A 208 6.52 13.18 4.42
N LEU A 209 6.40 12.27 3.46
CA LEU A 209 7.03 10.95 3.54
C LEU A 209 8.54 11.14 3.52
N ILE A 210 9.26 10.45 4.41
CA ILE A 210 10.71 10.48 4.42
C ILE A 210 11.18 9.85 3.09
N PRO A 211 11.85 10.61 2.22
CA PRO A 211 12.35 10.09 0.96
C PRO A 211 13.37 8.99 1.24
N SER A 212 13.40 7.95 0.39
CA SER A 212 14.37 6.86 0.52
C SER A 212 15.80 7.42 0.44
N ARG A 213 16.43 7.59 1.61
CA ARG A 213 17.78 8.13 1.71
C ARG A 213 18.80 7.06 1.30
N SER A 214 19.96 7.51 0.85
CA SER A 214 21.09 6.61 0.62
C SER A 214 21.57 6.08 1.96
N THR A 215 21.75 4.76 2.07
CA THR A 215 22.35 4.13 3.26
C THR A 215 23.85 4.37 3.37
N ALA A 216 24.44 5.18 2.47
CA ALA A 216 25.86 5.50 2.48
C ALA A 216 26.30 6.23 3.76
N GLU A 217 25.44 7.06 4.34
CA GLU A 217 25.72 7.79 5.59
C GLU A 217 25.79 6.89 6.83
N LEU A 218 25.23 5.66 6.76
CA LEU A 218 25.29 4.68 7.85
C LEU A 218 26.67 4.01 7.97
N PHE A 219 27.57 4.28 7.03
CA PHE A 219 28.88 3.66 6.96
C PHE A 219 29.95 4.72 7.07
N ASP A 220 30.75 4.63 8.12
CA ASP A 220 31.93 5.47 8.27
C ASP A 220 32.94 5.12 7.15
N PRO A 221 33.26 6.06 6.25
CA PRO A 221 34.24 5.82 5.20
C PRO A 221 35.63 5.50 5.76
N ALA A 222 35.92 5.89 7.00
CA ALA A 222 37.19 5.58 7.67
C ALA A 222 37.24 4.16 8.25
N SER A 223 36.11 3.45 8.34
CA SER A 223 36.01 2.09 8.83
C SER A 223 35.61 1.13 7.71
N PRO A 224 36.57 0.71 6.86
CA PRO A 224 36.28 -0.24 5.78
C PRO A 224 35.81 -1.57 6.35
N PHE A 225 34.82 -2.17 5.71
CA PHE A 225 34.28 -3.44 6.16
C PHE A 225 35.34 -4.55 6.17
N PRO A 226 35.28 -5.47 7.14
CA PRO A 226 36.09 -6.69 7.10
C PRO A 226 35.80 -7.44 5.81
N ARG A 227 36.85 -7.84 5.08
CA ARG A 227 36.73 -8.53 3.78
C ARG A 227 36.13 -9.93 3.91
N GLU A 228 36.19 -10.53 5.08
CA GLU A 228 35.63 -11.84 5.39
C GLU A 228 34.72 -11.72 6.63
N GLY A 229 33.50 -12.26 6.54
CA GLY A 229 32.54 -12.33 7.66
C GLY A 229 31.81 -11.02 8.02
N GLY A 230 32.14 -9.88 7.41
CA GLY A 230 31.48 -8.59 7.69
C GLY A 230 30.19 -8.32 6.93
N GLU A 231 29.82 -9.18 5.97
CA GLU A 231 28.68 -8.96 5.08
C GLU A 231 27.33 -9.03 5.80
N THR A 232 27.16 -9.99 6.72
CA THR A 232 25.95 -10.12 7.53
C THR A 232 25.70 -8.87 8.38
N ALA A 233 26.74 -8.39 9.07
CA ALA A 233 26.64 -7.18 9.90
C ALA A 233 26.32 -5.91 9.09
N ARG A 234 26.65 -5.88 7.79
CA ARG A 234 26.27 -4.80 6.87
C ARG A 234 24.80 -4.89 6.49
N ILE A 235 24.34 -6.09 6.14
CA ILE A 235 22.94 -6.35 5.79
C ILE A 235 22.03 -6.02 6.97
N ASP A 236 22.40 -6.46 8.19
CA ASP A 236 21.62 -6.21 9.40
C ASP A 236 21.49 -4.72 9.70
N ARG A 237 22.57 -3.94 9.52
CA ARG A 237 22.54 -2.48 9.68
C ARG A 237 21.63 -1.79 8.67
N ILE A 238 21.68 -2.22 7.41
CA ILE A 238 20.81 -1.69 6.36
C ILE A 238 19.34 -2.05 6.66
N ALA A 239 19.08 -3.31 6.99
CA ALA A 239 17.74 -3.79 7.31
C ALA A 239 17.15 -3.03 8.50
N THR A 240 17.93 -2.85 9.57
CA THR A 240 17.50 -2.12 10.77
C THR A 240 17.16 -0.66 10.45
N ALA A 241 18.02 0.04 9.69
CA ALA A 241 17.77 1.43 9.30
C ALA A 241 16.53 1.55 8.39
N ARG A 242 16.40 0.67 7.40
CA ARG A 242 15.23 0.64 6.51
C ARG A 242 13.94 0.34 7.27
N ALA A 243 13.98 -0.56 8.25
CA ALA A 243 12.83 -0.88 9.10
C ALA A 243 12.42 0.29 10.00
N ALA A 244 13.37 1.12 10.45
CA ALA A 244 13.07 2.35 11.17
C ALA A 244 12.40 3.38 10.25
N ASP A 245 12.94 3.62 9.06
CA ASP A 245 12.37 4.55 8.07
C ASP A 245 10.94 4.15 7.67
N LEU A 246 10.70 2.85 7.42
CA LEU A 246 9.38 2.32 7.07
C LEU A 246 8.35 2.54 8.18
N ARG A 247 8.76 2.32 9.44
CA ARG A 247 7.89 2.59 10.60
C ARG A 247 7.57 4.06 10.73
N SER A 248 8.56 4.95 10.60
CA SER A 248 8.36 6.40 10.63
C SER A 248 7.43 6.87 9.53
N ASN A 249 7.57 6.37 8.30
CA ASN A 249 6.67 6.68 7.20
C ASN A 249 5.24 6.20 7.45
N ARG A 250 5.09 5.03 8.08
CA ARG A 250 3.78 4.51 8.46
C ARG A 250 3.11 5.36 9.55
N TYR A 251 3.86 5.79 10.57
CA TYR A 251 3.34 6.70 11.58
C TYR A 251 2.97 8.06 11.00
N ALA A 252 3.81 8.61 10.11
CA ALA A 252 3.52 9.84 9.40
C ALA A 252 2.24 9.73 8.57
N ALA A 253 2.02 8.60 7.88
CA ALA A 253 0.80 8.34 7.12
C ALA A 253 -0.45 8.26 8.02
N TRP A 254 -0.29 7.92 9.29
CA TRP A 254 -1.36 7.95 10.29
C TRP A 254 -1.49 9.30 11.03
N GLY A 255 -0.66 10.29 10.69
CA GLY A 255 -0.67 11.60 11.34
C GLY A 255 -0.03 11.62 12.74
N VAL A 256 0.70 10.56 13.14
CA VAL A 256 1.39 10.47 14.42
C VAL A 256 2.84 10.97 14.25
N ARG A 257 3.23 11.99 15.01
CA ARG A 257 4.61 12.54 15.06
C ARG A 257 5.18 12.43 16.46
#